data_AF-A0A7K2VYK7-F1
#
_entry.id   AF-A0A7K2VYK7-F1
#
_cell.length_a   1.000
_cell.length_b   1.000
_cell.length_c   1.000
_cell.angle_alpha   90.00
_cell.angle_beta   90.00
_cell.angle_gamma   90.00
#
_symmetry.space_group_name_H-M   'P 1'
#
loop_
_entity.id
_entity.type
_entity.pdbx_description
1 polymer ?
#
loop_
_entity_poly.entity_id
_entity_poly.type
_entity_poly.pdbx_seq_one_letter_code
_entity_poly.pdbx_strand_id
1 'polypeptide(L)' 'MTSVLDRVRRLLDAPPPEQIPGQAALDVPTEEKPGCDTGRPLCGAPARFTAAGWRCDDHRPRSIRPT' A
#
# COMPACT_ATOMS: atom_id res chain seq x y z
N MET A 1 15.32 6.88 26.64
CA MET A 1 15.18 5.67 25.79
C MET A 1 14.31 6.07 24.60
N THR A 2 14.87 6.24 23.40
CA THR A 2 14.04 6.53 22.22
C THR A 2 13.18 5.33 21.89
N SER A 3 11.89 5.56 21.66
CA SER A 3 10.93 4.50 21.39
C SER A 3 11.27 3.77 20.08
N VAL A 4 10.83 2.52 19.94
CA VAL A 4 10.98 1.76 18.68
C VAL A 4 10.37 2.54 17.50
N LEU A 5 9.26 3.24 17.73
CA LEU A 5 8.60 4.07 16.72
C LEU A 5 9.46 5.27 16.29
N ASP A 6 10.14 5.95 17.21
CA ASP A 6 11.06 7.05 16.87
C ASP A 6 12.27 6.58 16.06
N ARG A 7 12.69 5.32 16.25
CA ARG A 7 13.75 4.71 15.45
C ARG A 7 13.24 4.38 14.05
N VAL A 8 12.05 3.79 13.94
CA VAL A 8 11.44 3.45 12.65
C VAL A 8 11.18 4.71 11.82
N ARG A 9 10.63 5.77 12.44
CA ARG A 9 10.37 7.03 11.74
C ARG A 9 11.64 7.63 11.12
N ARG A 10 12.74 7.66 11.88
CA ARG A 10 14.03 8.15 11.39
C ARG A 10 14.60 7.33 10.22
N LEU A 11 14.32 6.03 10.16
CA LEU A 11 14.74 5.19 9.04
C LEU A 11 13.92 5.46 7.78
N LEU A 12 12.61 5.72 7.93
CA LEU A 12 11.73 6.03 6.80
C LEU A 12 11.96 7.43 6.24
N ASP A 13 12.34 8.38 7.09
CA ASP A 13 12.63 9.77 6.69
C ASP A 13 14.05 9.93 6.09
N ALA A 14 14.90 8.91 6.15
CA ALA A 14 16.25 8.96 5.57
C ALA A 14 16.17 8.91 4.03
N PRO A 15 17.03 9.66 3.31
CA PRO A 15 17.09 9.55 1.86
C PRO A 15 17.50 8.14 1.44
N PRO A 16 17.04 7.65 0.28
CA PRO A 16 17.48 6.38 -0.25
C PRO A 16 19.01 6.37 -0.44
N PRO A 17 19.67 5.21 -0.26
CA PRO A 17 21.11 5.12 -0.44
C PRO A 17 21.51 5.43 -1.88
N GLU A 18 22.68 6.03 -2.06
CA GLU A 18 23.25 6.28 -3.38
C GLU A 18 23.51 4.96 -4.11
N GLN A 19 23.25 4.94 -5.42
CA GLN A 19 23.55 3.79 -6.26
C GLN A 19 25.06 3.68 -6.47
N ILE A 20 25.66 2.55 -6.09
CA ILE A 20 27.10 2.31 -6.25
C ILE A 20 27.37 1.74 -7.65
N PRO A 21 28.37 2.25 -8.40
CA PRO A 21 28.74 1.68 -9.69
C PRO A 21 29.00 0.17 -9.63
N GLY A 22 28.42 -0.58 -10.57
CA GLY A 22 28.51 -2.04 -10.62
C GLY A 22 27.48 -2.79 -9.78
N GLN A 23 26.66 -2.09 -8.98
CA GLN A 23 25.43 -2.68 -8.42
C GLN A 23 24.31 -2.57 -9.44
N ALA A 24 23.72 -3.72 -9.79
CA ALA A 24 22.52 -3.74 -10.62
C ALA A 24 21.36 -3.11 -9.84
N ALA A 25 20.69 -2.12 -10.43
CA ALA A 25 19.42 -1.64 -9.91
C ALA A 25 18.41 -2.79 -9.95
N LEU A 26 17.75 -3.05 -8.83
CA LEU A 26 16.62 -3.96 -8.82
C LEU A 26 15.45 -3.27 -9.52
N ASP A 27 14.91 -3.90 -10.55
CA ASP A 27 13.59 -3.53 -11.07
C ASP A 27 12.56 -3.83 -9.99
N VAL A 28 12.24 -2.81 -9.19
CA VAL A 28 11.12 -2.88 -8.26
C VAL A 28 9.87 -2.76 -9.11
N PRO A 29 9.00 -3.79 -9.15
CA PRO A 29 7.74 -3.64 -9.85
C PRO A 29 7.03 -2.42 -9.28
N THR A 30 6.67 -1.47 -10.14
CA THR A 30 5.65 -0.50 -9.75
C THR A 30 4.41 -1.32 -9.49
N GLU A 31 4.02 -1.48 -8.22
CA GLU A 31 2.76 -2.14 -7.87
C GLU A 31 1.64 -1.34 -8.53
N GLU A 32 1.19 -1.79 -9.70
CA GLU A 32 -0.07 -1.37 -10.26
C GLU A 32 -1.13 -1.70 -9.21
N LYS A 33 -1.63 -0.67 -8.53
CA LYS A 33 -2.63 -0.88 -7.48
C LYS A 33 -3.83 -1.56 -8.14
N PRO A 34 -4.24 -2.73 -7.65
CA PRO A 34 -5.36 -3.45 -8.24
C PRO A 34 -6.62 -2.58 -8.20
N GLY A 35 -7.41 -2.70 -9.26
CA GLY A 35 -8.72 -2.06 -9.36
C GLY A 35 -9.74 -2.75 -8.46
N CYS A 36 -10.91 -2.13 -8.31
CA CYS A 36 -12.02 -2.73 -7.58
C CYS A 36 -12.61 -3.90 -8.39
N ASP A 37 -12.67 -5.12 -7.81
CA ASP A 37 -13.17 -6.31 -8.52
C ASP A 37 -14.69 -6.30 -8.80
N THR A 38 -15.39 -5.24 -8.42
CA THR A 38 -16.84 -5.10 -8.69
C THR A 38 -17.13 -4.91 -10.19
N GLY A 39 -16.12 -4.63 -11.01
CA GLY A 39 -16.27 -4.50 -12.47
C GLY A 39 -17.05 -3.26 -12.92
N ARG A 40 -17.32 -2.31 -12.02
CA ARG A 40 -18.02 -1.06 -12.33
C ARG A 40 -17.04 -0.08 -12.99
N PRO A 41 -17.31 0.41 -14.22
CA PRO A 41 -16.39 1.29 -14.94
C PRO A 41 -16.23 2.68 -14.28
N LEU A 42 -17.18 3.07 -13.43
CA LEU A 42 -17.13 4.32 -12.66
C LEU A 42 -16.38 4.19 -11.32
N CYS A 43 -15.84 3.01 -10.99
CA CYS A 43 -14.97 2.84 -9.83
C CYS A 43 -13.60 3.47 -10.12
N GLY A 44 -13.46 4.78 -9.90
CA GLY A 44 -12.22 5.52 -10.13
C GLY A 44 -11.15 5.35 -9.05
N ALA A 45 -11.21 4.30 -8.21
CA ALA A 45 -10.47 4.25 -6.96
C ALA A 45 -9.55 3.03 -6.84
N PRO A 46 -8.30 3.22 -6.38
CA PRO A 46 -7.43 2.13 -5.96
C PRO A 46 -8.13 1.22 -4.94
N ALA A 47 -7.99 -0.09 -5.11
CA ALA A 47 -8.62 -1.05 -4.22
C ALA A 47 -7.68 -1.51 -3.10
N ARG A 48 -8.28 -1.93 -1.99
CA ARG A 48 -7.62 -2.63 -0.89
C ARG A 48 -8.13 -4.05 -0.82
N PHE A 49 -7.27 -4.97 -0.41
CA PHE A 49 -7.68 -6.36 -0.23
C PHE A 49 -8.57 -6.48 1.02
N THR A 50 -9.74 -7.11 0.86
CA THR A 50 -10.71 -7.40 1.92
C THR A 50 -11.11 -8.87 1.84
N ALA A 51 -11.88 -9.37 2.82
CA ALA A 51 -12.44 -10.73 2.75
C ALA A 51 -13.34 -10.97 1.52
N ALA A 52 -13.86 -9.90 0.90
CA ALA A 52 -14.66 -9.98 -0.32
C ALA A 52 -13.81 -9.84 -1.62
N GLY A 53 -12.49 -9.68 -1.53
CA GLY A 53 -11.60 -9.36 -2.65
C GLY A 53 -11.14 -7.89 -2.66
N TRP A 54 -10.61 -7.42 -3.78
CA TRP A 54 -10.15 -6.04 -3.95
C TRP A 54 -11.33 -5.08 -4.02
N ARG A 55 -11.43 -4.18 -3.04
CA ARG A 55 -12.52 -3.19 -2.94
C ARG A 55 -11.99 -1.78 -2.77
N CYS A 56 -12.55 -0.83 -3.51
CA CYS A 56 -12.38 0.58 -3.22
C CYS A 56 -13.21 1.00 -1.99
N ASP A 57 -13.01 2.22 -1.50
CA ASP A 57 -13.69 2.72 -0.29
C ASP A 57 -15.22 2.73 -0.40
N ASP A 58 -15.76 2.90 -1.61
CA ASP A 58 -17.21 2.87 -1.86
C ASP A 58 -17.79 1.44 -1.81
N HIS A 59 -16.99 0.45 -2.22
CA HIS A 59 -17.40 -0.96 -2.25
C HIS A 59 -16.84 -1.79 -1.09
N ARG A 60 -16.21 -1.14 -0.10
CA ARG A 60 -15.68 -1.85 1.06
C ARG A 60 -16.82 -2.49 1.86
N PRO A 61 -16.64 -3.72 2.37
CA PRO A 61 -17.62 -4.34 3.25
C PRO A 61 -17.87 -3.43 4.46
N ARG A 62 -19.13 -3.18 4.81
CA ARG A 62 -19.45 -2.48 6.04
C ARG A 62 -19.09 -3.38 7.22
N SER A 63 -18.28 -2.88 8.16
CA SER A 63 -18.09 -3.58 9.42
C SER A 63 -19.42 -3.52 10.19
N ILE A 64 -20.12 -4.63 10.26
CA ILE A 64 -21.17 -4.81 11.26
C ILE A 64 -20.45 -4.99 12.60
N ARG A 65 -20.56 -3.98 13.48
CA ARG A 65 -20.29 -4.20 14.90
C ARG A 65 -21.49 -4.99 15.46
N PRO A 66 -21.30 -6.15 16.09
CA PRO A 66 -22.35 -6.74 16.91
C PRO A 66 -22.61 -5.78 18.09
N THR A 67 -23.85 -5.30 18.18
CA THR A 67 -24.38 -4.58 19.35
C THR A 67 -24.61 -5.51 20.52
#